data_AF-H6LBI4-F1
#
_entry.id   AF-H6LBI4-F1
#
_cell.length_a   1.000
_cell.length_b   1.000
_cell.length_c   1.000
_cell.angle_alpha   90.00
_cell.angle_beta   90.00
_cell.angle_gamma   90.00
#
_symmetry.space_group_name_H-M   'P 1'
#
loop_
_entity.id
_entity.type
_entity.pdbx_description
1 polymer ?
#
loop_
_entity_poly.entity_id
_entity_poly.type
_entity_poly.pdbx_seq_one_letter_code
_entity_poly.pdbx_strand_id
1 'polypeptide(L)'
;MRYPALNDLISKAGNKYSLVLATAKRAREIVEGDEPLVKIKIDNPVTIATNEISEAMIHCVHKTHQVEDDPELIEVSEESDVMLFDVDEHDGSSQIKD
;
A
#
# COMPACT_ATOMS: atom_id res chain seq x y z
N MET A 1 0.30 -3.99 25.27
CA MET A 1 -0.46 -4.55 24.13
C MET A 1 -0.35 -3.58 22.97
N ARG A 2 0.03 -4.02 21.77
CA ARG A 2 0.02 -3.16 20.57
C ARG A 2 -1.41 -3.07 20.06
N TYR A 3 -1.92 -1.85 19.89
CA TYR A 3 -3.22 -1.57 19.29
C TYR A 3 -2.99 -0.90 17.94
N PRO A 4 -3.81 -1.19 16.91
CA PRO A 4 -4.97 -2.09 16.89
C PRO A 4 -4.61 -3.59 16.92
N ALA A 5 -5.54 -4.43 17.40
CA ALA A 5 -5.35 -5.88 17.43
C ALA A 5 -5.57 -6.49 16.03
N LEU A 6 -4.79 -7.52 15.68
CA LEU A 6 -4.85 -8.12 14.35
C LEU A 6 -6.24 -8.69 13.99
N ASN A 7 -6.90 -9.32 14.95
CA ASN A 7 -8.22 -9.91 14.72
C ASN A 7 -9.27 -8.84 14.38
N ASP A 8 -9.20 -7.68 15.03
CA ASP A 8 -10.10 -6.56 14.77
C ASP A 8 -9.90 -6.03 13.35
N LEU A 9 -8.64 -5.91 12.91
CA LEU A 9 -8.30 -5.51 11.54
C LEU A 9 -8.82 -6.50 10.50
N ILE A 10 -8.62 -7.80 10.73
CA ILE A 10 -9.11 -8.85 9.81
C ILE A 10 -10.63 -8.80 9.70
N SER A 11 -11.35 -8.55 10.80
CA SER A 11 -12.81 -8.44 10.77
C SER A 11 -13.31 -7.28 9.90
N LYS A 12 -12.57 -6.17 9.87
CA LYS A 12 -12.88 -4.99 9.03
C LYS A 12 -12.44 -5.17 7.58
N ALA A 13 -11.33 -5.85 7.38
CA ALA A 13 -10.73 -6.09 6.09
C ALA A 13 -11.19 -7.40 5.43
N GLY A 14 -12.13 -8.13 6.02
CA GLY A 14 -12.69 -9.40 5.53
C GLY A 14 -11.74 -10.60 5.65
N ASN A 15 -10.51 -10.50 5.15
CA ASN A 15 -9.50 -11.54 5.25
C ASN A 15 -8.08 -10.97 5.39
N LYS A 16 -7.12 -11.85 5.72
CA LYS A 16 -5.72 -11.46 5.98
C LYS A 16 -5.01 -10.88 4.75
N TYR A 17 -5.30 -11.38 3.56
CA TYR A 17 -4.65 -10.95 2.33
C TYR A 17 -5.17 -9.58 1.88
N SER A 18 -6.49 -9.38 1.94
CA SER A 18 -7.11 -8.07 1.71
C SER A 18 -6.57 -7.02 2.67
N LEU A 19 -6.40 -7.36 3.95
CA LEU A 19 -5.78 -6.47 4.94
C LEU A 19 -4.37 -6.05 4.52
N VAL A 20 -3.53 -7.02 4.16
CA VAL A 20 -2.14 -6.75 3.75
C VAL A 20 -2.11 -5.86 2.50
N LEU A 21 -2.93 -6.17 1.49
CA LEU A 21 -2.96 -5.42 0.25
C LEU A 21 -3.45 -3.99 0.46
N ALA A 22 -4.55 -3.80 1.20
CA ALA A 22 -5.09 -2.49 1.50
C ALA A 22 -4.13 -1.65 2.34
N THR A 23 -3.50 -2.24 3.35
CA THR A 23 -2.51 -1.57 4.19
C THR A 23 -1.29 -1.14 3.36
N ALA A 24 -0.78 -2.03 2.50
CA ALA A 24 0.37 -1.73 1.64
C ALA A 24 0.05 -0.63 0.63
N LYS A 25 -1.11 -0.69 -0.02
CA LYS A 25 -1.56 0.35 -0.96
C LYS A 25 -1.64 1.70 -0.25
N ARG A 26 -2.34 1.75 0.88
CA ARG A 26 -2.50 3.00 1.63
C ARG A 26 -1.19 3.55 2.15
N ALA A 27 -0.31 2.68 2.65
CA ALA A 27 1.00 3.12 3.12
C ALA A 27 1.82 3.78 2.01
N ARG A 28 1.69 3.33 0.74
CA ARG A 28 2.33 3.99 -0.40
C ARG A 28 1.74 5.36 -0.68
N GLU A 29 0.41 5.51 -0.68
CA GLU A 29 -0.25 6.81 -0.87
C GLU A 29 0.25 7.85 0.15
N ILE A 30 0.40 7.45 1.42
CA ILE A 30 0.95 8.31 2.47
C ILE A 30 2.42 8.67 2.18
N VAL A 31 3.23 7.73 1.69
CA VAL A 31 4.63 7.99 1.30
C VAL A 31 4.72 8.93 0.09
N GLU A 32 3.76 8.85 -0.83
CA GLU A 32 3.64 9.73 -2.00
C GLU A 32 3.16 11.15 -1.63
N GLY A 33 2.78 11.37 -0.37
CA GLY A 33 2.44 12.68 0.17
C GLY A 33 0.96 12.87 0.48
N ASP A 34 0.15 11.81 0.41
CA ASP A 34 -1.25 11.89 0.80
C ASP A 34 -1.40 12.09 2.32
N GLU A 35 -2.39 12.87 2.72
CA GLU A 35 -2.57 13.26 4.11
C GLU A 35 -3.11 12.10 4.96
N PRO A 36 -2.52 11.83 6.14
CA PRO A 36 -3.09 10.91 7.11
C PRO A 36 -4.51 11.32 7.54
N LEU A 37 -5.46 10.40 7.44
CA LEU A 37 -6.86 10.60 7.84
C LEU A 37 -7.04 10.51 9.36
N VAL A 38 -6.07 9.91 10.06
CA VAL A 38 -6.08 9.74 11.51
C VAL A 38 -4.86 10.43 12.11
N LYS A 39 -5.09 11.19 13.19
CA LYS A 39 -4.03 11.88 13.92
C LYS A 39 -3.42 10.93 14.96
N ILE A 40 -2.29 10.32 14.60
CA ILE A 40 -1.49 9.53 15.54
C ILE A 40 -0.13 10.19 15.80
N LYS A 41 0.48 9.89 16.94
CA LYS A 41 1.81 10.41 17.32
C LYS A 41 2.97 9.77 16.56
N ILE A 42 2.70 8.69 15.82
CA ILE A 42 3.71 7.86 15.17
C ILE A 42 3.68 8.17 13.68
N ASP A 43 4.78 8.70 13.18
CA ASP A 43 4.98 8.95 11.76
C ASP A 43 5.56 7.71 11.07
N ASN A 44 4.71 6.70 10.91
CA ASN A 44 5.06 5.49 10.18
C ASN A 44 3.88 5.15 9.25
N PRO A 45 4.06 5.18 7.92
CA PRO A 45 2.98 5.02 6.95
C PRO A 45 2.15 3.75 7.15
N VAL A 46 2.81 2.63 7.46
CA VAL A 46 2.12 1.35 7.73
C VAL A 46 1.30 1.44 9.01
N THR A 47 1.84 2.08 10.04
CA THR A 47 1.13 2.26 11.31
C THR A 47 -0.07 3.19 11.13
N ILE A 48 0.08 4.27 10.37
CA ILE A 48 -1.01 5.19 10.02
C ILE A 48 -2.10 4.43 9.27
N ALA A 49 -1.76 3.75 8.16
CA ALA A 49 -2.70 2.97 7.36
C ALA A 49 -3.46 1.93 8.19
N THR A 50 -2.76 1.24 9.09
CA THR A 50 -3.39 0.25 9.98
C THR A 50 -4.39 0.90 10.94
N ASN A 51 -4.07 2.09 11.47
CA ASN A 51 -4.98 2.85 12.32
C ASN A 51 -6.19 3.38 11.54
N GLU A 52 -5.99 3.89 10.31
CA GLU A 52 -7.08 4.33 9.43
C GLU A 52 -8.08 3.20 9.12
N ILE A 53 -7.59 2.00 8.82
CA ILE A 53 -8.44 0.80 8.66
C ILE A 53 -9.15 0.46 9.97
N SER A 54 -8.45 0.59 11.11
CA SER A 54 -9.04 0.35 12.43
C SER A 54 -10.09 1.40 12.84
N GLU A 55 -10.05 2.61 12.29
CA GLU A 55 -11.06 3.64 12.51
C GLU A 55 -12.15 3.64 11.42
N ALA A 56 -12.08 2.67 10.49
CA ALA A 56 -12.97 2.56 9.34
C ALA A 56 -12.96 3.80 8.42
N MET A 57 -11.85 4.55 8.43
CA MET A 57 -11.61 5.64 7.48
C MET A 57 -11.28 5.10 6.08
N ILE A 58 -10.80 3.84 6.01
CA ILE A 58 -10.49 3.13 4.77
C ILE A 58 -11.21 1.80 4.75
N HIS A 59 -11.82 1.49 3.60
CA HIS A 59 -12.54 0.25 3.36
C HIS A 59 -11.78 -0.64 2.38
N CYS A 60 -11.59 -1.91 2.75
CA CYS A 60 -11.00 -2.90 1.87
C CYS A 60 -12.05 -3.34 0.84
N VAL A 61 -11.88 -2.99 -0.44
CA VAL A 61 -12.82 -3.41 -1.49
C VAL A 61 -12.52 -4.85 -1.89
N HIS A 62 -13.52 -5.71 -1.77
CA HIS A 62 -13.44 -7.11 -2.19
C HIS A 62 -14.31 -7.24 -3.43
N LYS A 63 -13.70 -7.38 -4.62
CA LYS A 63 -14.47 -7.91 -5.75
C LYS A 63 -14.69 -9.38 -5.44
N THR A 64 -15.87 -9.73 -4.94
CA THR A 64 -16.35 -11.10 -4.94
C THR A 64 -16.48 -11.53 -6.39
N HIS A 65 -15.43 -12.11 -6.94
CA HIS A 65 -15.55 -12.91 -8.14
C HIS A 65 -16.33 -14.16 -7.70
N GLN A 66 -17.64 -14.19 -7.98
CA GLN A 66 -18.37 -15.45 -7.95
C GLN A 66 -17.77 -16.28 -9.09
N VAL A 67 -16.82 -17.14 -8.74
CA VAL A 67 -16.22 -18.10 -9.66
C VAL A 67 -17.26 -19.21 -9.80
N GLU A 68 -18.20 -19.03 -10.72
CA GLU A 68 -18.82 -20.18 -11.35
C GLU A 68 -17.75 -20.75 -12.30
N ASP A 69 -17.47 -22.05 -12.19
CA ASP A 69 -16.36 -22.76 -12.81
C ASP A 69 -16.07 -22.39 -14.28
N ASP A 70 -15.10 -21.50 -14.55
CA ASP A 70 -14.54 -21.32 -15.90
C ASP A 70 -13.03 -20.98 -15.82
N PRO A 71 -12.12 -21.88 -16.24
CA PRO A 71 -10.67 -21.74 -16.08
C PRO A 71 -9.99 -20.83 -17.12
N GLU A 72 -10.74 -20.18 -18.02
CA GLU A 72 -10.17 -19.38 -19.11
C GLU A 72 -10.65 -17.92 -19.01
N LEU A 73 -9.73 -17.00 -18.67
CA LEU A 73 -9.68 -15.56 -18.96
C LEU A 73 -9.12 -14.76 -17.77
N ILE A 74 -7.81 -14.88 -17.55
CA ILE A 74 -7.03 -13.79 -16.98
C ILE A 74 -6.72 -12.84 -18.14
N GLU A 75 -7.62 -11.87 -18.37
CA GLU A 75 -7.29 -10.66 -19.11
C GLU A 75 -6.32 -9.86 -18.23
N VAL A 76 -5.03 -10.08 -18.44
CA VAL A 76 -3.97 -9.21 -17.94
C VAL A 76 -4.09 -7.90 -18.73
N SER A 77 -4.81 -6.92 -18.18
CA SER A 77 -4.70 -5.55 -18.67
C SER A 77 -3.33 -5.02 -18.23
N GLU A 78 -2.35 -5.22 -19.10
CA GLU A 78 -1.04 -4.59 -19.05
C GLU A 78 -1.21 -3.07 -19.26
N GLU A 79 -1.35 -2.31 -18.17
CA GLU A 79 -0.82 -0.95 -18.11
C GLU A 79 0.31 -0.95 -17.08
N SER A 80 1.41 -1.53 -17.51
CA SER A 80 2.71 -1.33 -16.89
C SER A 80 3.28 0.01 -17.39
N ASP A 81 2.93 1.11 -16.72
CA ASP A 81 3.84 2.26 -16.64
C ASP A 81 4.99 1.86 -15.72
N VAL A 82 5.93 1.10 -16.30
CA VAL A 82 7.25 0.89 -15.75
C VAL A 82 7.94 2.23 -15.88
N MET A 83 8.01 3.00 -14.80
CA MET A 83 8.95 4.11 -14.71
C MET A 83 10.34 3.49 -14.89
N LEU A 84 10.88 3.64 -16.09
CA LEU A 84 12.27 3.37 -16.45
C LEU A 84 13.08 4.35 -15.60
N PHE A 85 13.54 3.88 -14.44
CA PHE A 85 14.55 4.59 -13.66
C PHE A 85 15.81 4.56 -14.53
N ASP A 86 16.08 5.64 -15.25
CA ASP A 86 17.43 5.95 -15.69
C ASP A 86 18.28 5.95 -14.41
N VAL A 87 19.08 4.91 -14.25
CA VAL A 87 20.10 4.82 -13.21
C VAL A 87 21.12 5.88 -13.57
N ASP A 88 20.96 7.09 -13.01
CA ASP A 88 22.01 8.10 -13.05
C ASP A 88 23.21 7.54 -12.29
N GLU A 89 24.15 7.02 -13.06
CA GLU A 89 25.46 6.58 -12.66
C GLU A 89 26.22 7.81 -12.12
N HIS A 90 26.17 8.01 -10.80
CA HIS A 90 26.99 8.99 -10.12
C HIS A 90 28.47 8.59 -10.22
N ASP A 91 29.20 9.11 -11.21
CA ASP A 91 30.63 9.38 -11.03
C ASP A 91 30.82 10.85 -10.63
N GLY A 92 30.90 11.06 -9.33
CA GLY A 92 31.49 12.26 -8.77
C GLY A 92 32.98 12.07 -8.67
N SER A 93 33.75 12.69 -9.57
CA SER A 93 35.18 12.92 -9.38
C SER A 93 35.60 14.31 -9.85
N SER A 94 35.50 15.24 -8.89
CA SER A 94 36.51 16.24 -8.53
C SER A 94 37.08 17.17 -9.60
N GLN A 95 36.62 18.43 -9.53
CA GLN A 95 37.32 19.61 -10.01
C GLN A 95 38.67 19.76 -9.29
N ILE A 96 39.76 19.89 -10.05
CA ILE A 96 41.01 20.50 -9.58
C ILE A 96 41.26 21.71 -10.48
N LYS A 97 41.13 22.90 -9.89
CA LYS A 97 41.63 24.17 -10.41
C LYS A 97 43.08 24.32 -9.95
N ASP A 98 43.98 24.54 -10.90
CA ASP A 98 44.99 25.62 -10.94
C ASP A 98 45.79 25.54 -12.25
#